data_AF-A0A653UT79-F1
#
_entry.id   AF-A0A653UT79-F1
#
_cell.length_a   1.000
_cell.length_b   1.000
_cell.length_c   1.000
_cell.angle_alpha   90.00
_cell.angle_beta   90.00
_cell.angle_gamma   90.00
#
_symmetry.space_group_name_H-M   'P 1'
#
loop_
_entity.id
_entity.type
_entity.pdbx_description
1 polymer ?
#
loop_
_entity_poly.entity_id
_entity_poly.type
_entity_poly.pdbx_seq_one_letter_code
_entity_poly.pdbx_strand_id
1 'polypeptide(L)'
;MEVINSFFSNIKDKLTNPFFGTLILVLVLHHWELWYAVINFDSDCTLDDKLIFIKNYSSNNLTLKAFIWDILQSILYMFLGYLIVVATRSLVLWVEFWLMPYITGKIINKNVVRKSEYDNVVNEREQYFDQYEEQRKNVRVFSKTIDEQTEQIKQKDKDLLIQSETISNKIRDLDLTKQKLEKSQKDNEDNVAIKKQLQSSLDQLKKNYNFKLEKLEKYEHLFFDEENEKFYLSQENFPPEVNKKVNELKDENKWLTFLTLGRFFESGGSLGGEVLTEMIKKGLAYERDSHENFTPLGRIIWRYRKVFGAEI
;
A
#
# COMPACT_ATOMS: atom_id res chain seq x y z
N MET A 1 92.90 -15.15 -48.39
CA MET A 1 92.37 -13.90 -47.80
C MET A 1 91.32 -14.14 -46.70
N GLU A 2 90.47 -15.17 -46.80
CA GLU A 2 89.48 -15.48 -45.75
C GLU A 2 90.10 -15.77 -44.37
N VAL A 3 91.23 -16.48 -44.34
CA VAL A 3 91.95 -16.83 -43.10
C VAL A 3 92.47 -15.59 -42.37
N ILE A 4 93.02 -14.62 -43.10
CA ILE A 4 93.53 -13.36 -42.52
C ILE A 4 92.36 -12.53 -41.98
N ASN A 5 91.26 -12.45 -42.74
CA ASN A 5 90.07 -11.72 -42.30
C ASN A 5 89.40 -12.37 -41.08
N SER A 6 89.38 -13.70 -40.98
CA SER A 6 88.85 -14.39 -39.81
C SER A 6 89.73 -14.27 -38.57
N PHE A 7 91.07 -14.19 -38.72
CA PHE A 7 91.97 -13.86 -37.61
C PHE A 7 91.76 -12.43 -37.11
N PHE A 8 91.68 -11.45 -38.01
CA PHE A 8 91.45 -10.05 -37.62
C PHE A 8 90.05 -9.83 -37.02
N SER A 9 89.01 -10.52 -37.50
CA SER A 9 87.69 -10.43 -36.88
C SER A 9 87.69 -11.00 -35.47
N ASN A 10 88.34 -12.15 -35.24
CA ASN A 10 88.41 -12.78 -33.93
C ASN A 10 89.25 -11.97 -32.92
N ILE A 11 90.33 -11.32 -33.39
CA ILE A 11 91.10 -10.36 -32.59
C ILE A 11 90.26 -9.12 -32.26
N LYS A 12 89.50 -8.58 -33.23
CA LYS A 12 88.62 -7.43 -33.02
C LYS A 12 87.51 -7.75 -32.02
N ASP A 13 86.87 -8.90 -32.14
CA ASP A 13 85.80 -9.33 -31.25
C ASP A 13 86.32 -9.54 -29.81
N LYS A 14 87.53 -10.09 -29.66
CA LYS A 14 88.18 -10.24 -28.36
C LYS A 14 88.66 -8.91 -27.78
N LEU A 15 89.23 -8.01 -28.58
CA LEU A 15 89.64 -6.66 -28.13
C LEU A 15 88.44 -5.76 -27.77
N THR A 16 87.26 -6.02 -28.34
CA THR A 16 86.02 -5.32 -27.99
C THR A 16 85.58 -5.65 -26.56
N ASN A 17 85.97 -6.81 -26.02
CA ASN A 17 85.75 -7.13 -24.62
C ASN A 17 86.77 -6.34 -23.76
N PRO A 18 86.30 -5.44 -22.86
CA PRO A 18 87.18 -4.60 -22.05
C PRO A 18 88.21 -5.40 -21.24
N PHE A 19 87.86 -6.60 -20.79
CA PHE A 19 88.78 -7.46 -20.03
C PHE A 19 89.92 -8.02 -20.89
N PHE A 20 89.62 -8.52 -22.09
CA PHE A 20 90.65 -9.04 -22.98
C PHE A 20 91.52 -7.92 -23.55
N GLY A 21 90.94 -6.74 -23.80
CA GLY A 21 91.69 -5.54 -24.17
C GLY A 21 92.70 -5.12 -23.10
N THR A 22 92.27 -5.01 -21.84
CA THR A 22 93.19 -4.67 -20.73
C THR A 22 94.21 -5.78 -20.49
N LEU A 23 93.82 -7.04 -20.60
CA LEU A 23 94.73 -8.18 -20.43
C LEU A 23 95.84 -8.21 -21.48
N ILE A 24 95.50 -8.01 -22.76
CA ILE A 24 96.49 -7.93 -23.84
C ILE A 24 97.44 -6.76 -23.59
N LEU A 25 96.92 -5.60 -23.18
CA LEU A 25 97.74 -4.42 -22.89
C LEU A 25 98.71 -4.70 -21.72
N VAL A 26 98.23 -5.29 -20.63
CA VAL A 26 99.07 -5.66 -19.48
C VAL A 26 100.13 -6.68 -19.88
N LEU A 27 99.78 -7.72 -20.64
CA LEU A 27 100.74 -8.72 -21.11
C LEU A 27 101.81 -8.12 -22.03
N VAL A 28 101.45 -7.18 -22.90
CA VAL A 28 102.41 -6.49 -23.78
C VAL A 28 103.35 -5.59 -22.97
N LEU A 29 102.84 -4.85 -21.99
CA LEU A 29 103.68 -3.98 -21.16
C LEU A 29 104.55 -4.76 -20.16
N HIS A 30 104.00 -5.78 -19.52
CA HIS A 30 104.72 -6.55 -18.50
C HIS A 30 105.78 -7.45 -19.12
N HIS A 31 105.49 -8.06 -20.28
CA HIS A 31 106.44 -8.88 -21.04
C HIS A 31 106.98 -8.17 -22.29
N TRP A 32 107.26 -6.87 -22.20
CA TRP A 32 107.73 -6.08 -23.33
C TRP A 32 109.04 -6.62 -23.93
N GLU A 33 109.92 -7.21 -23.11
CA GLU A 33 111.16 -7.84 -23.53
C GLU A 33 110.93 -9.02 -24.48
N LEU A 34 109.86 -9.81 -24.26
CA LEU A 34 109.49 -10.90 -25.15
C LEU A 34 109.02 -10.38 -26.50
N TRP A 35 108.16 -9.35 -26.50
CA TRP A 35 107.68 -8.75 -27.74
C TRP A 35 108.81 -8.07 -28.52
N TYR A 36 109.70 -7.38 -27.81
CA TYR A 36 110.90 -6.79 -28.39
C TYR A 36 111.80 -7.86 -29.00
N ALA A 37 112.08 -8.95 -28.26
CA ALA A 37 112.91 -10.04 -28.75
C ALA A 37 112.30 -10.76 -29.95
N VAL A 38 110.96 -10.90 -30.03
CA VAL A 38 110.28 -11.51 -31.19
C VAL A 38 110.39 -10.61 -32.43
N ILE A 39 110.13 -9.31 -32.28
CA ILE A 39 110.02 -8.36 -33.38
C ILE A 39 111.39 -7.91 -33.89
N ASN A 40 112.37 -7.68 -33.00
CA ASN A 40 113.68 -7.18 -33.39
C ASN A 40 114.70 -8.33 -33.61
N PHE A 41 115.60 -8.13 -34.56
CA PHE A 41 116.75 -8.99 -34.82
C PHE A 41 117.99 -8.11 -34.74
N ASP A 42 118.73 -8.22 -33.65
CA ASP A 42 120.02 -7.55 -33.53
C ASP A 42 121.04 -8.23 -34.45
N SER A 43 121.91 -7.44 -35.08
CA SER A 43 122.86 -7.89 -36.12
C SER A 43 123.85 -8.95 -35.65
N ASP A 44 124.02 -9.07 -34.33
CA ASP A 44 125.06 -9.87 -33.69
C ASP A 44 124.51 -11.17 -33.07
N CYS A 45 123.22 -11.48 -33.26
CA CYS A 45 122.60 -12.71 -32.75
C CYS A 45 122.25 -13.69 -33.89
N THR A 46 122.63 -14.96 -33.70
CA THR A 46 122.17 -16.03 -34.61
C THR A 46 120.73 -16.44 -34.28
N LEU A 47 120.05 -17.08 -35.23
CA LEU A 47 118.67 -17.59 -35.03
C LEU A 47 118.58 -18.52 -33.81
N ASP A 48 119.60 -19.35 -33.60
CA ASP A 48 119.66 -20.30 -32.51
C ASP A 48 119.79 -19.61 -31.15
N ASP A 49 120.58 -18.53 -31.05
CA ASP A 49 120.71 -17.74 -29.82
C ASP A 49 119.37 -17.11 -29.42
N LYS A 50 118.60 -16.62 -30.39
CA LYS A 50 117.27 -16.06 -30.17
C LYS A 50 116.27 -17.11 -29.73
N LEU A 51 116.30 -18.31 -30.32
CA LEU A 51 115.45 -19.43 -29.87
C LEU A 51 115.78 -19.84 -28.44
N ILE A 52 117.07 -19.88 -28.07
CA ILE A 52 117.52 -20.15 -26.70
C ILE A 52 117.03 -19.05 -25.75
N PHE A 53 117.15 -17.78 -26.13
CA PHE A 53 116.64 -16.66 -25.33
C PHE A 53 115.13 -16.76 -25.09
N ILE A 54 114.33 -16.96 -26.15
CA ILE A 54 112.87 -17.09 -26.03
C ILE A 54 112.49 -18.29 -25.16
N LYS A 55 113.19 -19.43 -25.32
CA LYS A 55 112.94 -20.63 -24.52
C LYS A 55 113.25 -20.39 -23.03
N ASN A 56 114.38 -19.76 -22.73
CA ASN A 56 114.79 -19.43 -21.36
C ASN A 56 113.87 -18.38 -20.73
N TYR A 57 113.47 -17.36 -21.50
CA TYR A 57 112.52 -16.34 -21.05
C TYR A 57 111.15 -16.96 -20.79
N SER A 58 110.66 -17.83 -21.69
CA SER A 58 109.38 -18.51 -21.52
C SER A 58 109.37 -19.43 -20.31
N SER A 59 110.47 -20.15 -20.02
CA SER A 59 110.53 -21.02 -18.84
C SER A 59 110.57 -20.24 -17.53
N ASN A 60 111.23 -19.08 -17.51
CA ASN A 60 111.46 -18.33 -16.28
C ASN A 60 110.37 -17.29 -15.98
N ASN A 61 109.84 -16.63 -17.01
CA ASN A 61 108.92 -15.50 -16.87
C ASN A 61 107.48 -15.82 -17.29
N LEU A 62 107.26 -16.76 -18.21
CA LEU A 62 105.91 -17.22 -18.60
C LEU A 62 105.47 -18.45 -17.80
N THR A 63 105.71 -18.44 -16.49
CA THR A 63 105.14 -19.45 -15.60
C THR A 63 103.64 -19.19 -15.38
N LEU A 64 102.85 -20.25 -15.17
CA LEU A 64 101.42 -20.16 -14.88
C LEU A 64 101.11 -19.15 -13.75
N LYS A 65 101.96 -19.07 -12.73
CA LYS A 65 101.84 -18.10 -11.63
C LYS A 65 101.96 -16.64 -12.09
N ALA A 66 102.90 -16.34 -12.98
CA ALA A 66 103.08 -14.99 -13.54
C ALA A 66 101.87 -14.60 -14.40
N PHE A 67 101.40 -15.52 -15.23
CA PHE A 67 100.21 -15.29 -16.06
C PHE A 67 98.94 -15.03 -15.24
N ILE A 68 98.72 -15.75 -14.13
CA ILE A 68 97.61 -15.47 -13.21
C ILE A 68 97.75 -14.08 -12.56
N TRP A 69 98.98 -13.66 -12.26
CA TRP A 69 99.25 -12.35 -11.70
C TRP A 69 98.88 -11.24 -12.69
N ASP A 70 99.19 -11.43 -13.97
CA ASP A 70 98.82 -10.49 -15.05
C ASP A 70 97.31 -10.40 -15.22
N ILE A 71 96.60 -11.53 -15.12
CA ILE A 71 95.14 -11.56 -15.12
C ILE A 71 94.59 -10.74 -13.94
N LEU A 72 95.12 -10.93 -12.73
CA LEU A 72 94.71 -10.18 -11.54
C LEU A 72 94.96 -8.67 -11.68
N GLN A 73 96.13 -8.27 -12.19
CA GLN A 73 96.44 -6.86 -12.46
C GLN A 73 95.49 -6.26 -13.50
N SER A 74 95.16 -7.03 -14.55
CA SER A 74 94.23 -6.60 -15.60
C SER A 74 92.81 -6.37 -15.07
N ILE A 75 92.34 -7.23 -14.16
CA ILE A 75 91.06 -7.05 -13.46
C ILE A 75 91.10 -5.79 -12.60
N LEU A 76 92.19 -5.55 -11.88
CA LEU A 76 92.34 -4.37 -11.03
C LEU A 76 92.30 -3.07 -11.85
N TYR A 77 93.03 -3.00 -12.96
CA TYR A 77 93.00 -1.82 -13.84
C TYR A 77 91.62 -1.61 -14.48
N MET A 78 90.96 -2.69 -14.89
CA MET A 78 89.59 -2.61 -15.41
C MET A 78 88.64 -2.05 -14.34
N PHE A 79 88.74 -2.53 -13.10
CA PHE A 79 87.93 -2.05 -11.98
C PHE A 79 88.16 -0.56 -11.70
N LEU A 80 89.42 -0.12 -11.67
CA LEU A 80 89.77 1.31 -11.53
C LEU A 80 89.19 2.16 -12.67
N GLY A 81 89.26 1.66 -13.91
CA GLY A 81 88.64 2.32 -15.05
C GLY A 81 87.13 2.50 -14.87
N TYR A 82 86.42 1.46 -14.42
CA TYR A 82 84.99 1.56 -14.13
C TYR A 82 84.68 2.53 -12.99
N LEU A 83 85.50 2.57 -11.92
CA LEU A 83 85.32 3.54 -10.85
C LEU A 83 85.43 4.99 -11.36
N ILE A 84 86.35 5.27 -12.29
CA ILE A 84 86.46 6.59 -12.92
C ILE A 84 85.20 6.91 -13.75
N VAL A 85 84.69 5.96 -14.52
CA VAL A 85 83.45 6.14 -15.30
C VAL A 85 82.25 6.40 -14.38
N VAL A 86 82.16 5.68 -13.26
CA VAL A 86 81.09 5.91 -12.26
C VAL A 86 81.27 7.26 -11.60
N ALA A 87 82.48 7.62 -11.18
CA ALA A 87 82.76 8.91 -10.56
C ALA A 87 82.42 10.08 -11.49
N THR A 88 82.78 10.00 -12.78
CA THR A 88 82.46 11.03 -13.77
C THR A 88 80.96 11.14 -14.01
N ARG A 89 80.23 10.03 -14.12
CA ARG A 89 78.76 10.06 -14.22
C ARG A 89 78.11 10.64 -12.97
N SER A 90 78.56 10.24 -11.79
CA SER A 90 78.06 10.77 -10.53
C SER A 90 78.32 12.27 -10.40
N LEU A 91 79.48 12.74 -10.86
CA LEU A 91 79.80 14.18 -10.91
C LEU A 91 78.86 14.92 -11.85
N VAL A 92 78.62 14.40 -13.05
CA VAL A 92 77.67 14.99 -14.01
C VAL A 92 76.27 15.09 -13.41
N LEU A 93 75.77 14.00 -12.82
CA LEU A 93 74.46 13.98 -12.15
C LEU A 93 74.42 14.97 -10.98
N TRP A 94 75.49 15.04 -10.18
CA TRP A 94 75.57 16.00 -9.08
C TRP A 94 75.53 17.44 -9.58
N VAL A 95 76.22 17.75 -10.69
CA VAL A 95 76.15 19.06 -11.33
C VAL A 95 74.75 19.33 -11.88
N GLU A 96 74.11 18.39 -12.56
CA GLU A 96 72.78 18.55 -13.14
C GLU A 96 71.68 18.69 -12.08
N PHE A 97 71.75 17.93 -10.99
CA PHE A 97 70.70 17.94 -9.96
C PHE A 97 70.94 18.98 -8.87
N TRP A 98 72.17 19.42 -8.65
CA TRP A 98 72.50 20.30 -7.53
C TRP A 98 72.99 21.67 -8.00
N LEU A 99 73.93 21.71 -8.95
CA LEU A 99 74.53 22.96 -9.41
C LEU A 99 73.64 23.70 -10.43
N MET A 100 73.09 22.99 -11.41
CA MET A 100 72.20 23.55 -12.45
C MET A 100 70.96 24.24 -11.87
N PRO A 101 70.19 23.67 -10.92
CA PRO A 101 69.07 24.39 -10.32
C PRO A 101 69.51 25.58 -9.46
N TYR A 102 70.68 25.51 -8.80
CA TYR A 102 71.20 26.63 -8.03
C TYR A 102 71.58 27.83 -8.93
N ILE A 103 72.20 27.57 -10.08
CA ILE A 103 72.57 28.61 -11.05
C ILE A 103 71.34 29.13 -11.79
N THR A 104 70.48 28.23 -12.29
CA THR A 104 69.29 28.59 -13.07
C THR A 104 68.26 29.33 -12.19
N GLY A 105 68.14 28.96 -10.91
CA GLY A 105 67.31 29.65 -9.93
C GLY A 105 67.72 31.10 -9.65
N LYS A 106 68.98 31.47 -9.93
CA LYS A 106 69.44 32.87 -9.83
C LYS A 106 69.26 33.69 -11.12
N ILE A 107 69.14 33.04 -12.28
CA ILE A 107 69.21 33.72 -13.59
C ILE A 107 67.84 33.92 -14.25
N ILE A 108 66.83 33.12 -13.91
CA ILE A 108 65.51 33.18 -14.58
C ILE A 108 64.41 33.51 -13.57
N ASN A 109 64.28 34.78 -13.22
CA ASN A 109 63.28 35.27 -12.26
C ASN A 109 62.01 35.84 -12.91
N LYS A 110 61.55 35.32 -14.06
CA LYS A 110 60.33 35.89 -14.68
C LYS A 110 59.33 34.98 -15.37
N ASN A 111 59.62 33.71 -15.67
CA ASN A 111 58.65 32.88 -16.44
C ASN A 111 58.66 31.37 -16.16
N VAL A 112 59.29 30.90 -15.09
CA VAL A 112 59.24 29.48 -14.72
C VAL A 112 58.70 29.37 -13.30
N VAL A 113 57.42 28.99 -13.22
CA VAL A 113 56.73 28.65 -11.98
C VAL A 113 57.44 27.46 -11.35
N ARG A 114 57.64 27.48 -10.03
CA ARG A 114 58.29 26.34 -9.34
C ARG A 114 57.42 25.09 -9.58
N LYS A 115 58.02 23.93 -9.85
CA LYS A 115 57.27 22.68 -10.07
C LYS A 115 56.25 22.43 -8.94
N SER A 116 56.58 22.78 -7.70
CA SER A 116 55.67 22.72 -6.55
C SER A 116 54.42 23.61 -6.71
N GLU A 117 54.55 24.81 -7.26
CA GLU A 117 53.41 25.70 -7.51
C GLU A 117 52.56 25.19 -8.69
N TYR A 118 53.18 24.64 -9.73
CA TYR A 118 52.46 23.98 -10.83
C TYR A 118 51.67 22.75 -10.34
N ASP A 119 52.32 21.86 -9.58
CA ASP A 119 51.69 20.66 -9.03
C ASP A 119 50.57 21.04 -8.06
N ASN A 120 50.73 22.10 -7.25
CA ASN A 120 49.66 22.62 -6.39
C ASN A 120 48.47 23.14 -7.21
N VAL A 121 48.69 23.91 -8.28
CA VAL A 121 47.61 24.42 -9.13
C VAL A 121 46.90 23.30 -9.88
N VAL A 122 47.62 22.26 -10.32
CA VAL A 122 47.02 21.07 -10.95
C VAL A 122 46.18 20.30 -9.93
N ASN A 123 46.69 20.08 -8.72
CA ASN A 123 45.95 19.41 -7.65
C ASN A 123 44.71 20.21 -7.22
N GLU A 124 44.82 21.54 -7.08
CA GLU A 124 43.66 22.41 -6.79
C GLU A 124 42.62 22.31 -7.91
N ARG A 125 43.06 22.33 -9.18
CA ARG A 125 42.17 22.18 -10.32
C ARG A 125 41.45 20.82 -10.32
N GLU A 126 42.16 19.73 -10.07
CA GLU A 126 41.58 18.39 -9.97
C GLU A 126 40.59 18.31 -8.81
N GLN A 127 40.94 18.82 -7.63
CA GLN A 127 40.03 18.89 -6.48
C GLN A 127 38.77 19.70 -6.79
N TYR A 128 38.91 20.87 -7.45
CA TYR A 128 37.75 21.67 -7.86
C TYR A 128 36.91 20.96 -8.92
N PHE A 129 37.53 20.23 -9.84
CA PHE A 129 36.83 19.45 -10.85
C PHE A 129 36.02 18.31 -10.20
N ASP A 130 36.62 17.58 -9.27
CA ASP A 130 35.96 16.50 -8.54
C ASP A 130 34.81 17.02 -7.68
N GLN A 131 35.02 18.12 -6.94
CA GLN A 131 33.95 18.78 -6.17
C GLN A 131 32.82 19.25 -7.08
N TYR A 132 33.13 19.79 -8.26
CA TYR A 132 32.12 20.25 -9.22
C TYR A 132 31.32 19.10 -9.82
N GLU A 133 31.97 17.99 -10.21
CA GLU A 133 31.29 16.79 -10.68
C GLU A 133 30.43 16.14 -9.59
N GLU A 134 30.91 16.12 -8.35
CA GLU A 134 30.13 15.64 -7.21
C GLU A 134 28.89 16.52 -6.96
N GLN A 135 29.05 17.85 -6.97
CA GLN A 135 27.92 18.77 -6.87
C GLN A 135 26.93 18.58 -8.01
N ARG A 136 27.39 18.43 -9.25
CA ARG A 136 26.52 18.13 -10.40
C ARG A 136 25.76 16.82 -10.24
N LYS A 137 26.44 15.76 -9.78
CA LYS A 137 25.82 14.47 -9.52
C LYS A 137 24.76 14.58 -8.43
N ASN A 138 25.06 15.27 -7.34
CA ASN A 138 24.13 15.52 -6.25
C ASN A 138 22.92 16.32 -6.74
N VAL A 139 23.11 17.40 -7.51
CA VAL A 139 22.00 18.17 -8.09
C VAL A 139 21.12 17.32 -9.00
N ARG A 140 21.69 16.45 -9.84
CA ARG A 140 20.91 15.52 -10.68
C ARG A 140 20.09 14.55 -9.84
N VAL A 141 20.69 13.96 -8.81
CA VAL A 141 19.99 13.05 -7.89
C VAL A 141 18.88 13.78 -7.15
N PHE A 142 19.16 14.97 -6.58
CA PHE A 142 18.16 15.79 -5.90
C PHE A 142 17.02 16.21 -6.84
N SER A 143 17.32 16.60 -8.08
CA SER A 143 16.28 16.94 -9.06
C SER A 143 15.37 15.75 -9.36
N LYS A 144 15.95 14.56 -9.56
CA LYS A 144 15.20 13.33 -9.76
C LYS A 144 14.31 12.99 -8.55
N THR A 145 14.85 13.12 -7.33
CA THR A 145 14.09 12.89 -6.10
C THR A 145 12.95 13.91 -5.94
N ILE A 146 13.18 15.18 -6.29
CA ILE A 146 12.14 16.22 -6.26
C ILE A 146 11.04 15.92 -7.27
N ASP A 147 11.38 15.49 -8.48
CA ASP A 147 10.40 15.12 -9.50
C ASP A 147 9.57 13.91 -9.06
N GLU A 148 10.22 12.87 -8.53
CA GLU A 148 9.57 11.69 -7.97
C GLU A 148 8.64 12.05 -6.80
N GLN A 149 9.08 12.92 -5.88
CA GLN A 149 8.25 13.40 -4.76
C GLN A 149 7.08 14.25 -5.26
N THR A 150 7.30 15.11 -6.25
CA THR A 150 6.26 15.95 -6.84
C THR A 150 5.20 15.09 -7.53
N GLU A 151 5.61 14.03 -8.21
CA GLU A 151 4.69 13.08 -8.83
C GLU A 151 3.89 12.28 -7.78
N GLN A 152 4.54 11.85 -6.70
CA GLN A 152 3.85 11.22 -5.57
C GLN A 152 2.84 12.15 -4.90
N ILE A 153 3.18 13.44 -4.72
CA ILE A 153 2.25 14.45 -4.17
C ILE A 153 1.05 14.61 -5.10
N LYS A 154 1.27 14.74 -6.42
CA LYS A 154 0.16 14.83 -7.41
C LYS A 154 -0.74 13.61 -7.38
N GLN A 155 -0.20 12.41 -7.19
CA GLN A 155 -0.99 11.19 -7.06
C GLN A 155 -1.82 11.22 -5.76
N LYS A 156 -1.19 11.56 -4.63
CA LYS A 156 -1.89 11.68 -3.34
C LYS A 156 -2.98 12.75 -3.35
N ASP A 157 -2.77 13.88 -4.00
CA ASP A 157 -3.79 14.93 -4.14
C ASP A 157 -5.00 14.44 -4.94
N LYS A 158 -4.77 13.67 -6.03
CA LYS A 158 -5.85 13.03 -6.78
C LYS A 158 -6.63 12.03 -5.91
N ASP A 159 -5.92 11.20 -5.16
CA ASP A 159 -6.54 10.22 -4.26
C ASP A 159 -7.34 10.91 -3.15
N LEU A 160 -6.82 12.01 -2.59
CA LEU A 160 -7.52 12.82 -1.59
C LEU A 160 -8.79 13.46 -2.15
N LEU A 161 -8.78 13.93 -3.40
CA LEU A 161 -9.98 14.45 -4.06
C LEU A 161 -11.04 13.36 -4.24
N ILE A 162 -10.66 12.18 -4.70
CA ILE A 162 -11.57 11.03 -4.86
C ILE A 162 -12.14 10.60 -3.50
N GLN A 163 -11.31 10.56 -2.46
CA GLN A 163 -11.75 10.24 -1.11
C GLN A 163 -12.69 11.31 -0.54
N SER A 164 -12.40 12.59 -0.77
CA SER A 164 -13.25 13.70 -0.36
C SER A 164 -14.64 13.64 -1.02
N GLU A 165 -14.69 13.34 -2.32
CA GLU A 165 -15.94 13.14 -3.04
C GLU A 165 -16.71 11.93 -2.50
N THR A 166 -16.02 10.82 -2.24
CA THR A 166 -16.62 9.62 -1.64
C THR A 166 -17.21 9.91 -0.25
N ILE A 167 -16.49 10.68 0.58
CA ILE A 167 -16.95 11.10 1.91
C ILE A 167 -18.18 12.01 1.77
N SER A 168 -18.16 12.97 0.86
CA SER A 168 -19.28 13.89 0.62
C SER A 168 -20.55 13.13 0.22
N ASN A 169 -20.41 12.15 -0.69
CA ASN A 169 -21.53 11.28 -1.09
C ASN A 169 -22.07 10.47 0.09
N LYS A 170 -21.21 9.87 0.92
CA LYS A 170 -21.63 9.15 2.12
C LYS A 170 -22.34 10.05 3.14
N ILE A 171 -21.88 11.29 3.32
CA ILE A 171 -22.53 12.26 4.20
C ILE A 171 -23.95 12.55 3.70
N ARG A 172 -24.13 12.74 2.38
CA ARG A 172 -25.45 12.98 1.79
C ARG A 172 -26.38 11.78 1.98
N ASP A 173 -25.88 10.56 1.79
CA ASP A 173 -26.67 9.34 1.98
C ASP A 173 -27.06 9.13 3.45
N LEU A 174 -26.17 9.48 4.39
CA LEU A 174 -26.46 9.47 5.82
C LEU A 174 -27.55 10.49 6.18
N ASP A 175 -27.50 11.70 5.62
CA ASP A 175 -28.51 12.72 5.86
C ASP A 175 -29.89 12.30 5.34
N LEU A 176 -29.95 11.72 4.13
CA LEU A 176 -31.19 11.13 3.58
C LEU A 176 -31.73 9.99 4.45
N THR A 177 -30.84 9.15 4.99
CA THR A 177 -31.23 8.04 5.86
C THR A 177 -31.77 8.57 7.19
N LYS A 178 -31.13 9.61 7.75
CA LYS A 178 -31.58 10.28 8.97
C LYS A 178 -32.96 10.90 8.81
N GLN A 179 -33.20 11.62 7.72
CA GLN A 179 -34.52 12.20 7.43
C GLN A 179 -35.62 11.13 7.30
N LYS A 180 -35.33 9.99 6.67
CA LYS A 180 -36.26 8.85 6.59
C LYS A 180 -36.56 8.26 7.96
N LEU A 181 -35.54 8.14 8.82
CA LEU A 181 -35.68 7.61 10.17
C LEU A 181 -36.54 8.54 11.03
N GLU A 182 -36.29 9.85 10.99
CA GLU A 182 -37.08 10.86 11.72
C GLU A 182 -38.56 10.83 11.29
N LYS A 183 -38.82 10.70 9.98
CA LYS A 183 -40.19 10.54 9.47
C LYS A 183 -40.84 9.26 9.99
N SER A 184 -40.14 8.12 9.92
CA SER A 184 -40.67 6.85 10.41
C SER A 184 -40.91 6.83 11.93
N GLN A 185 -40.10 7.56 12.71
CA GLN A 185 -40.32 7.72 14.14
C GLN A 185 -41.60 8.51 14.42
N LYS A 186 -41.79 9.63 13.72
CA LYS A 186 -43.01 10.43 13.82
C LYS A 186 -44.26 9.64 13.44
N ASP A 187 -44.22 8.92 12.31
CA ASP A 187 -45.33 8.06 11.88
C ASP A 187 -45.65 6.99 12.93
N ASN A 188 -44.64 6.46 13.64
CA ASN A 188 -44.86 5.50 14.70
C ASN A 188 -45.48 6.14 15.97
N GLU A 189 -45.04 7.34 16.35
CA GLU A 189 -45.63 8.11 17.45
C GLU A 189 -47.12 8.42 17.19
N ASP A 190 -47.44 8.84 15.96
CA ASP A 190 -48.82 9.10 15.53
C ASP A 190 -49.67 7.82 15.59
N ASN A 191 -49.13 6.69 15.11
CA ASN A 191 -49.81 5.39 15.20
C ASN A 191 -50.05 4.93 16.64
N VAL A 192 -49.11 5.19 17.55
CA VAL A 192 -49.27 4.89 18.99
C VAL A 192 -50.39 5.75 19.58
N ALA A 193 -50.46 7.04 19.22
CA ALA A 193 -51.53 7.93 19.67
C ALA A 193 -52.91 7.47 19.17
N ILE A 194 -53.02 7.12 17.88
CA ILE A 194 -54.25 6.57 17.27
C ILE A 194 -54.66 5.28 17.97
N LYS A 195 -53.72 4.36 18.20
CA LYS A 195 -53.98 3.10 18.91
C LYS A 195 -54.55 3.35 20.29
N LYS A 196 -54.03 4.34 21.03
CA LYS A 196 -54.53 4.71 22.36
C LYS A 196 -55.96 5.26 22.31
N GLN A 197 -56.28 6.10 21.31
CA GLN A 197 -57.64 6.63 21.11
C GLN A 197 -58.65 5.53 20.74
N LEU A 198 -58.25 4.60 19.85
CA LEU A 198 -59.07 3.45 19.49
C LEU A 198 -59.33 2.56 20.71
N GLN A 199 -58.31 2.32 21.53
CA GLN A 199 -58.45 1.52 22.74
C GLN A 199 -59.41 2.16 23.75
N SER A 200 -59.32 3.47 23.98
CA SER A 200 -60.30 4.17 24.84
C SER A 200 -61.72 4.12 24.29
N SER A 201 -61.89 4.22 22.97
CA SER A 201 -63.19 4.13 22.32
C SER A 201 -63.79 2.73 22.46
N LEU A 202 -62.95 1.70 22.33
CA LEU A 202 -63.34 0.31 22.49
C LEU A 202 -63.77 0.01 23.94
N ASP A 203 -63.05 0.55 24.93
CA ASP A 203 -63.41 0.41 26.34
C ASP A 203 -64.75 1.09 26.67
N GLN A 204 -65.02 2.27 26.09
CA GLN A 204 -66.33 2.93 26.21
C GLN A 204 -67.43 2.09 25.56
N LEU A 205 -67.18 1.55 24.38
CA LEU A 205 -68.16 0.71 23.67
C LEU A 205 -68.50 -0.55 24.47
N LYS A 206 -67.48 -1.22 25.04
CA LYS A 206 -67.65 -2.39 25.91
C LYS A 206 -68.48 -2.07 27.15
N LYS A 207 -68.20 -0.94 27.82
CA LYS A 207 -69.02 -0.49 28.97
C LYS A 207 -70.47 -0.27 28.57
N ASN A 208 -70.71 0.41 27.45
CA ASN A 208 -72.06 0.66 26.95
C ASN A 208 -72.78 -0.64 26.56
N TYR A 209 -72.06 -1.59 25.97
CA TYR A 209 -72.60 -2.91 25.62
C TYR A 209 -72.98 -3.69 26.89
N ASN A 210 -72.09 -3.79 27.86
CA ASN A 210 -72.34 -4.51 29.11
C ASN A 210 -73.54 -3.91 29.87
N PHE A 211 -73.66 -2.58 29.92
CA PHE A 211 -74.80 -1.91 30.53
C PHE A 211 -76.13 -2.21 29.82
N LYS A 212 -76.12 -2.27 28.48
CA LYS A 212 -77.30 -2.66 27.70
C LYS A 212 -77.66 -4.13 27.93
N LEU A 213 -76.66 -5.00 28.04
CA LEU A 213 -76.84 -6.42 28.31
C LEU A 213 -77.48 -6.63 29.69
N GLU A 214 -76.96 -6.00 30.74
CA GLU A 214 -77.53 -6.06 32.10
C GLU A 214 -78.97 -5.55 32.14
N LYS A 215 -79.27 -4.48 31.40
CA LYS A 215 -80.65 -3.98 31.26
C LYS A 215 -81.56 -4.97 30.55
N LEU A 216 -81.06 -5.64 29.53
CA LEU A 216 -81.80 -6.65 28.79
C LEU A 216 -82.08 -7.87 29.68
N GLU A 217 -81.10 -8.33 30.45
CA GLU A 217 -81.27 -9.42 31.41
C GLU A 217 -82.35 -9.09 32.46
N LYS A 218 -82.30 -7.88 33.06
CA LYS A 218 -83.34 -7.42 33.99
C LYS A 218 -84.72 -7.35 33.35
N TYR A 219 -84.77 -6.90 32.09
CA TYR A 219 -86.01 -6.88 31.31
C TYR A 219 -86.53 -8.29 31.05
N GLU A 220 -85.65 -9.23 30.70
CA GLU A 220 -86.05 -10.63 30.49
C GLU A 220 -86.62 -11.23 31.77
N HIS A 221 -85.95 -11.03 32.91
CA HIS A 221 -86.44 -11.48 34.21
C HIS A 221 -87.82 -10.89 34.56
N LEU A 222 -88.02 -9.58 34.34
CA LEU A 222 -89.27 -8.89 34.67
C LEU A 222 -90.49 -9.44 33.92
N PHE A 223 -90.36 -9.81 32.65
CA PHE A 223 -91.50 -10.19 31.81
C PHE A 223 -91.55 -11.66 31.44
N PHE A 224 -90.47 -12.42 31.66
CA PHE A 224 -90.36 -13.79 31.18
C PHE A 224 -90.10 -14.83 32.27
N ASP A 225 -89.80 -14.44 33.49
CA ASP A 225 -89.73 -15.38 34.62
C ASP A 225 -91.13 -15.85 35.04
N GLU A 226 -91.24 -17.14 35.36
CA GLU A 226 -92.50 -17.76 35.80
C GLU A 226 -93.06 -17.12 37.08
N GLU A 227 -92.18 -16.62 37.96
CA GLU A 227 -92.56 -15.97 39.21
C GLU A 227 -93.37 -14.68 38.97
N ASN A 228 -93.05 -13.95 37.89
CA ASN A 228 -93.67 -12.67 37.55
C ASN A 228 -94.94 -12.82 36.71
N GLU A 229 -95.23 -14.01 36.17
CA GLU A 229 -96.39 -14.24 35.30
C GLU A 229 -97.72 -13.91 35.97
N LYS A 230 -97.82 -14.16 37.29
CA LYS A 230 -99.01 -13.85 38.10
C LYS A 230 -99.30 -12.34 38.16
N PHE A 231 -98.28 -11.50 38.05
CA PHE A 231 -98.46 -10.05 38.08
C PHE A 231 -99.12 -9.55 36.78
N TYR A 232 -98.83 -10.18 35.65
CA TYR A 232 -99.27 -9.75 34.32
C TYR A 232 -100.59 -10.38 33.86
N LEU A 233 -101.47 -10.79 34.78
CA LEU A 233 -102.77 -11.38 34.46
C LEU A 233 -103.84 -10.36 34.04
N SER A 234 -103.61 -9.07 34.33
CA SER A 234 -104.51 -7.97 33.95
C SER A 234 -103.81 -6.98 33.02
N GLN A 235 -104.54 -6.44 32.05
CA GLN A 235 -104.04 -5.45 31.12
C GLN A 235 -103.48 -4.19 31.82
N GLU A 236 -104.04 -3.83 32.99
CA GLU A 236 -103.63 -2.66 33.78
C GLU A 236 -102.21 -2.79 34.37
N ASN A 237 -101.71 -4.02 34.50
CA ASN A 237 -100.39 -4.29 35.09
C ASN A 237 -99.25 -4.23 34.08
N PHE A 238 -99.55 -3.99 32.80
CA PHE A 238 -98.55 -3.80 31.76
C PHE A 238 -98.11 -2.33 31.67
N PRO A 239 -96.83 -2.08 31.29
CA PRO A 239 -96.38 -0.74 30.99
C PRO A 239 -97.27 -0.05 29.95
N PRO A 240 -97.51 1.28 30.07
CA PRO A 240 -98.33 2.04 29.14
C PRO A 240 -97.91 1.89 27.68
N GLU A 241 -96.62 1.68 27.40
CA GLU A 241 -96.06 1.49 26.07
C GLU A 241 -96.56 0.19 25.42
N VAL A 242 -96.68 -0.89 26.20
CA VAL A 242 -97.22 -2.18 25.73
C VAL A 242 -98.70 -2.01 25.41
N ASN A 243 -99.45 -1.42 26.34
CA ASN A 243 -100.88 -1.17 26.18
C ASN A 243 -101.19 -0.28 24.98
N LYS A 244 -100.44 0.82 24.83
CA LYS A 244 -100.56 1.73 23.70
C LYS A 244 -100.30 1.01 22.39
N LYS A 245 -99.24 0.19 22.30
CA LYS A 245 -98.90 -0.53 21.08
C LYS A 245 -99.94 -1.60 20.72
N VAL A 246 -100.51 -2.30 21.71
CA VAL A 246 -101.62 -3.24 21.52
C VAL A 246 -102.86 -2.50 20.99
N ASN A 247 -103.19 -1.35 21.56
CA ASN A 247 -104.33 -0.56 21.10
C ASN A 247 -104.12 -0.02 19.68
N GLU A 248 -102.94 0.51 19.36
CA GLU A 248 -102.57 0.90 17.99
C GLU A 248 -102.77 -0.25 16.99
N LEU A 249 -102.33 -1.47 17.34
CA LEU A 249 -102.54 -2.65 16.49
C LEU A 249 -104.03 -2.98 16.30
N LYS A 250 -104.84 -2.81 17.33
CA LYS A 250 -106.28 -3.07 17.27
C LYS A 250 -107.02 -2.01 16.45
N ASP A 251 -106.72 -0.74 16.70
CA ASP A 251 -107.32 0.41 16.02
C ASP A 251 -107.03 0.38 14.51
N GLU A 252 -105.84 -0.07 14.13
CA GLU A 252 -105.45 -0.22 12.73
C GLU A 252 -105.91 -1.54 12.08
N ASN A 253 -106.65 -2.39 12.79
CA ASN A 253 -107.04 -3.74 12.35
C ASN A 253 -105.84 -4.66 12.01
N LYS A 254 -104.69 -4.43 12.63
CA LYS A 254 -103.44 -5.19 12.44
C LYS A 254 -103.15 -6.21 13.53
N TRP A 255 -104.02 -6.31 14.53
CA TRP A 255 -103.90 -7.28 15.63
C TRP A 255 -103.83 -8.73 15.14
N LEU A 256 -104.73 -9.12 14.23
CA LEU A 256 -104.74 -10.48 13.68
C LEU A 256 -103.47 -10.77 12.87
N THR A 257 -103.02 -9.79 12.10
CA THR A 257 -101.77 -9.84 11.33
C THR A 257 -100.55 -10.08 12.23
N PHE A 258 -100.51 -9.40 13.37
CA PHE A 258 -99.48 -9.64 14.40
C PHE A 258 -99.58 -11.05 15.00
N LEU A 259 -100.79 -11.57 15.25
CA LEU A 259 -100.97 -12.93 15.77
C LEU A 259 -100.51 -14.00 14.76
N THR A 260 -100.76 -13.80 13.46
CA THR A 260 -100.24 -14.69 12.42
C THR A 260 -98.72 -14.69 12.36
N LEU A 261 -98.09 -13.53 12.56
CA LEU A 261 -96.63 -13.43 12.66
C LEU A 261 -96.08 -14.23 13.86
N GLY A 262 -96.74 -14.16 15.01
CA GLY A 262 -96.31 -14.92 16.19
C GLY A 262 -96.44 -16.43 16.03
N ARG A 263 -97.49 -16.91 15.37
CA ARG A 263 -97.61 -18.33 15.02
C ARG A 263 -96.49 -18.75 14.08
N PHE A 264 -96.17 -17.93 13.08
CA PHE A 264 -95.05 -18.20 12.18
C PHE A 264 -93.72 -18.35 12.94
N PHE A 265 -93.44 -17.49 13.92
CA PHE A 265 -92.24 -17.62 14.75
C PHE A 265 -92.24 -18.83 15.71
N GLU A 266 -93.40 -19.27 16.22
CA GLU A 266 -93.48 -20.44 17.12
C GLU A 266 -93.47 -21.80 16.38
N SER A 267 -94.23 -21.92 15.29
CA SER A 267 -94.48 -23.20 14.62
C SER A 267 -93.87 -23.32 13.23
N GLY A 268 -93.23 -22.27 12.72
CA GLY A 268 -92.83 -22.18 11.32
C GLY A 268 -94.02 -22.05 10.36
N GLY A 269 -93.76 -21.81 9.08
CA GLY A 269 -94.79 -21.70 8.04
C GLY A 269 -94.37 -20.86 6.83
N SER A 270 -95.34 -20.42 6.03
CA SER A 270 -95.15 -19.40 5.01
C SER A 270 -95.79 -18.10 5.48
N LEU A 271 -95.01 -17.02 5.54
CA LEU A 271 -95.48 -15.68 5.86
C LEU A 271 -95.22 -14.80 4.64
N GLY A 272 -96.20 -13.99 4.24
CA GLY A 272 -95.96 -12.97 3.21
C GLY A 272 -94.94 -11.95 3.73
N GLY A 273 -93.87 -11.69 2.96
CA GLY A 273 -92.82 -10.73 3.35
C GLY A 273 -93.34 -9.32 3.65
N GLU A 274 -94.52 -8.96 3.12
CA GLU A 274 -95.22 -7.73 3.45
C GLU A 274 -95.65 -7.65 4.92
N VAL A 275 -96.08 -8.77 5.52
CA VAL A 275 -96.52 -8.83 6.93
C VAL A 275 -95.34 -8.62 7.87
N LEU A 276 -94.21 -9.27 7.60
CA LEU A 276 -92.99 -9.08 8.38
C LEU A 276 -92.49 -7.64 8.27
N THR A 277 -92.40 -7.11 7.04
CA THR A 277 -91.95 -5.73 6.79
C THR A 277 -92.82 -4.72 7.54
N GLU A 278 -94.13 -4.93 7.58
CA GLU A 278 -95.06 -4.08 8.30
C GLU A 278 -94.82 -4.13 9.82
N MET A 279 -94.61 -5.32 10.38
CA MET A 279 -94.36 -5.49 11.81
C MET A 279 -92.96 -5.02 12.24
N ILE A 280 -91.98 -5.03 11.33
CA ILE A 280 -90.69 -4.38 11.51
C ILE A 280 -90.87 -2.86 11.59
N LYS A 281 -91.62 -2.25 10.66
CA LYS A 281 -91.91 -0.81 10.68
C LYS A 281 -92.63 -0.37 11.96
N LYS A 282 -93.47 -1.23 12.53
CA LYS A 282 -94.16 -0.98 13.81
C LYS A 282 -93.30 -1.23 15.05
N GLY A 283 -92.06 -1.69 14.88
CA GLY A 283 -91.12 -1.95 15.96
C GLY A 283 -91.48 -3.17 16.80
N LEU A 284 -92.17 -4.16 16.20
CA LEU A 284 -92.64 -5.37 16.85
C LEU A 284 -91.81 -6.59 16.46
N ALA A 285 -91.24 -6.61 15.25
CA ALA A 285 -90.30 -7.61 14.78
C ALA A 285 -89.00 -6.96 14.28
N TYR A 286 -87.96 -7.77 14.10
CA TYR A 286 -86.73 -7.37 13.44
C TYR A 286 -86.24 -8.50 12.53
N GLU A 287 -85.46 -8.13 11.52
CA GLU A 287 -84.75 -9.04 10.64
C GLU A 287 -83.26 -8.71 10.74
N ARG A 288 -82.43 -9.70 11.06
CA ARG A 288 -80.97 -9.54 11.13
C ARG A 288 -80.29 -10.82 10.69
N ASP A 289 -79.36 -10.71 9.74
CA ASP A 289 -78.52 -11.82 9.26
C ASP A 289 -79.33 -13.09 8.95
N SER A 290 -80.42 -12.93 8.19
CA SER A 290 -81.37 -13.98 7.80
C SER A 290 -82.17 -14.62 8.94
N HIS A 291 -82.17 -14.01 10.13
CA HIS A 291 -83.01 -14.41 11.26
C HIS A 291 -84.07 -13.36 11.52
N GLU A 292 -85.32 -13.81 11.55
CA GLU A 292 -86.50 -13.00 11.84
C GLU A 292 -86.98 -13.34 13.25
N ASN A 293 -87.20 -12.33 14.09
CA ASN A 293 -87.71 -12.57 15.44
C ASN A 293 -88.50 -11.36 15.95
N PHE A 294 -89.19 -11.56 17.07
CA PHE A 294 -89.82 -10.46 17.78
C PHE A 294 -88.80 -9.55 18.43
N THR A 295 -89.06 -8.24 18.38
CA THR A 295 -88.46 -7.28 19.31
C THR A 295 -88.88 -7.61 20.76
N PRO A 296 -88.18 -7.08 21.77
CA PRO A 296 -88.59 -7.25 23.16
C PRO A 296 -90.07 -6.91 23.41
N LEU A 297 -90.58 -5.85 22.76
CA LEU A 297 -91.97 -5.41 22.86
C LEU A 297 -92.94 -6.41 22.20
N GLY A 298 -92.63 -6.86 20.98
CA GLY A 298 -93.41 -7.89 20.29
C GLY A 298 -93.45 -9.20 21.06
N ARG A 299 -92.34 -9.59 21.70
CA ARG A 299 -92.24 -10.82 22.49
C ARG A 299 -93.13 -10.77 23.74
N ILE A 300 -93.20 -9.62 24.44
CA ILE A 300 -94.15 -9.42 25.56
C ILE A 300 -95.59 -9.58 25.06
N ILE A 301 -95.96 -8.82 24.02
CA ILE A 301 -97.33 -8.78 23.52
C ILE A 301 -97.76 -10.18 23.06
N TRP A 302 -96.85 -10.91 22.40
CA TRP A 302 -97.10 -12.27 21.97
C TRP A 302 -97.23 -13.27 23.14
N ARG A 303 -96.33 -13.20 24.14
CA ARG A 303 -96.38 -14.06 25.33
C ARG A 303 -97.69 -13.89 26.08
N TYR A 304 -98.11 -12.64 26.28
CA TYR A 304 -99.31 -12.29 27.05
C TYR A 304 -100.54 -12.02 26.20
N ARG A 305 -100.56 -12.50 24.94
CA ARG A 305 -101.65 -12.27 23.98
C ARG A 305 -103.06 -12.58 24.53
N LYS A 306 -103.17 -13.60 25.39
CA LYS A 306 -104.43 -14.01 26.03
C LYS A 306 -105.02 -12.90 26.91
N VAL A 307 -104.17 -12.16 27.62
CA VAL A 307 -104.57 -11.05 28.48
C VAL A 307 -105.12 -9.87 27.67
N PHE A 308 -104.60 -9.70 26.45
CA PHE A 308 -105.05 -8.66 25.52
C PHE A 308 -106.28 -9.07 24.69
N GLY A 309 -106.98 -10.15 25.06
CA GLY A 309 -108.20 -10.60 24.37
C GLY A 309 -107.94 -11.42 23.11
N ALA A 310 -106.75 -12.01 22.95
CA ALA A 310 -106.56 -13.09 21.98
C ALA A 310 -106.97 -14.43 22.62
N GLU A 311 -108.28 -14.69 22.63
CA GLU A 311 -108.75 -16.08 22.65
C GLU A 311 -108.57 -16.62 21.23
N ILE A 312 -107.88 -17.76 21.12
CA ILE A 312 -107.81 -18.52 19.87
C ILE A 312 -109.07 -19.38 19.80
#